data_AF-A0A382X6A1-F1
#
_entry.id   AF-A0A382X6A1-F1
#
_cell.length_a   1.000
_cell.length_b   1.000
_cell.length_c   1.000
_cell.angle_alpha   90.00
_cell.angle_beta   90.00
_cell.angle_gamma   90.00
#
_symmetry.space_group_name_H-M   'P 1'
#
loop_
_entity.id
_entity.type
_entity.pdbx_description
1 polymer ?
#
loop_
_entity_poly.entity_id
_entity_poly.type
_entity_poly.pdbx_seq_one_letter_code
_entity_poly.pdbx_strand_id
1 'polypeptide(L)'
;MDEQYPVGDIGESMLQDIVDEMKAGGRGGSYDCILGVSGGCDSSFLAHEMVRRGLRPLAVHFDNTWNSPIATNNIYTVLDQLDVPLETYVMDNHEYDDIYRAFIESGVRDIEAPTDIGFMGVLYRAAEKHGIKHIVEGHSFRTEGVSPLGWLYMDGRYIR
;
A
#
# COMPACT_ATOMS: atom_id res chain seq x y z
N MET A 1 -14.62 -11.69 13.80
CA MET A 1 -13.40 -10.89 13.59
C MET A 1 -12.25 -11.51 14.34
N ASP A 2 -12.34 -11.68 15.67
CA ASP A 2 -11.29 -12.36 16.43
C ASP A 2 -11.09 -13.84 16.06
N GLU A 3 -12.09 -14.49 15.45
CA GLU A 3 -11.92 -15.82 14.85
C GLU A 3 -11.11 -15.79 13.54
N GLN A 4 -11.19 -14.71 12.76
CA GLN A 4 -10.47 -14.56 11.48
C GLN A 4 -9.08 -13.94 11.67
N TYR A 5 -8.95 -13.04 12.65
CA TYR A 5 -7.72 -12.34 13.01
C TYR A 5 -7.46 -12.48 14.52
N PRO A 6 -7.17 -13.72 15.00
CA PRO A 6 -6.94 -13.96 16.42
C PRO A 6 -5.71 -13.21 16.92
N VAL A 7 -5.71 -12.88 18.21
CA VAL A 7 -4.58 -12.26 18.91
C VAL A 7 -3.83 -13.31 19.74
N GLY A 8 -2.59 -12.98 20.14
CA GLY A 8 -1.74 -13.90 20.91
C GLY A 8 -1.10 -14.98 20.04
N ASP A 9 -0.74 -16.10 20.66
CA ASP A 9 0.11 -17.14 20.05
C ASP A 9 -0.47 -17.72 18.74
N ILE A 10 -1.81 -17.84 18.65
CA ILE A 10 -2.48 -18.35 17.44
C ILE A 10 -2.33 -17.36 16.28
N GLY A 11 -2.59 -16.08 16.54
CA GLY A 11 -2.44 -15.02 15.53
C GLY A 11 -0.99 -14.86 15.08
N GLU A 12 -0.06 -14.96 16.02
CA GLU A 12 1.38 -14.92 15.73
C GLU A 12 1.80 -16.11 14.84
N SER A 13 1.29 -17.32 15.11
CA SER A 13 1.54 -18.48 14.24
C SER A 13 1.00 -18.28 12.83
N MET A 14 -0.23 -17.79 12.69
CA MET A 14 -0.84 -17.53 11.37
C MET A 14 -0.08 -16.45 10.60
N LEU A 15 0.35 -15.40 11.28
CA LEU A 15 1.16 -14.34 10.67
C LEU A 15 2.53 -14.88 10.24
N GLN A 16 3.15 -15.75 11.04
CA GLN A 16 4.42 -16.38 10.69
C GLN A 16 4.29 -17.28 9.45
N ASP A 17 3.18 -18.01 9.31
CA ASP A 17 2.92 -18.83 8.11
C ASP A 17 2.86 -17.96 6.84
N ILE A 18 2.20 -16.79 6.91
CA ILE A 18 2.13 -15.83 5.79
C ILE A 18 3.53 -15.26 5.46
N VAL A 19 4.33 -14.95 6.48
CA VAL A 19 5.72 -14.50 6.32
C VAL A 19 6.56 -15.56 5.61
N ASP A 20 6.42 -16.82 6.02
CA ASP A 20 7.18 -17.93 5.44
C ASP A 20 6.76 -18.23 3.99
N GLU A 21 5.47 -18.08 3.68
CA GLU A 21 4.96 -18.12 2.31
C GLU A 21 5.61 -17.04 1.44
N MET A 22 5.64 -15.79 1.91
CA MET A 22 6.26 -14.68 1.18
C MET A 22 7.75 -14.92 0.93
N LYS A 23 8.51 -15.38 1.94
CA LYS A 23 9.93 -15.74 1.80
C LYS A 23 10.14 -16.88 0.80
N ALA A 24 9.24 -17.86 0.79
CA ALA A 24 9.31 -18.95 -0.18
C ALA A 24 9.05 -18.44 -1.60
N GLY A 25 8.09 -17.53 -1.77
CA GLY A 25 7.79 -16.87 -3.04
C GLY A 25 8.94 -16.01 -3.58
N GLY A 26 9.68 -15.33 -2.70
CA GLY A 26 10.84 -14.49 -3.03
C GLY A 26 12.17 -15.21 -3.18
N ARG A 27 12.20 -16.55 -3.01
CA ARG A 27 13.46 -17.31 -3.01
C ARG A 27 14.18 -17.18 -4.35
N GLY A 28 15.45 -16.78 -4.30
CA GLY A 28 16.28 -16.57 -5.49
C GLY A 28 16.10 -15.19 -6.14
N GLY A 29 15.16 -14.38 -5.66
CA GLY A 29 15.00 -12.98 -6.03
C GLY A 29 15.59 -12.01 -5.00
N SER A 30 15.58 -10.73 -5.35
CA SER A 30 16.03 -9.63 -4.47
C SER A 30 15.03 -9.32 -3.36
N TYR A 31 13.73 -9.54 -3.62
CA TYR A 31 12.63 -9.13 -2.75
C TYR A 31 11.64 -10.27 -2.53
N ASP A 32 10.98 -10.24 -1.38
CA ASP A 32 9.97 -11.24 -1.00
C ASP A 32 8.54 -10.76 -1.30
N CYS A 33 8.33 -9.45 -1.35
CA CYS A 33 7.02 -8.80 -1.47
C CYS A 33 7.14 -7.34 -1.91
N ILE A 34 6.08 -6.82 -2.54
CA ILE A 34 5.84 -5.40 -2.72
C ILE A 34 5.17 -4.86 -1.47
N LEU A 35 5.67 -3.75 -0.94
CA LEU A 35 5.09 -3.03 0.19
C LEU A 35 4.59 -1.66 -0.26
N GLY A 36 3.28 -1.45 -0.24
CA GLY A 36 2.71 -0.13 -0.49
C GLY A 36 2.97 0.83 0.68
N VAL A 37 3.52 2.03 0.40
CA VAL A 37 3.81 3.04 1.44
C VAL A 37 3.14 4.38 1.16
N SER A 38 2.60 4.99 2.21
CA SER A 38 1.92 6.30 2.16
C SER A 38 2.53 7.36 3.10
N GLY A 39 3.46 6.96 3.98
CA GLY A 39 4.02 7.83 5.02
C GLY A 39 3.15 7.94 6.28
N GLY A 40 2.02 7.22 6.31
CA GLY A 40 1.15 7.08 7.46
C GLY A 40 1.64 6.06 8.49
N CYS A 41 0.97 6.02 9.64
CA CYS A 41 1.29 5.14 10.78
C CYS A 41 1.27 3.66 10.38
N ASP A 42 0.21 3.21 9.71
CA ASP A 42 0.00 1.78 9.43
C ASP A 42 1.04 1.23 8.45
N SER A 43 1.31 1.93 7.34
CA SER A 43 2.36 1.54 6.39
C SER A 43 3.77 1.58 7.02
N SER A 44 4.03 2.53 7.91
CA SER A 44 5.32 2.63 8.62
C SER A 44 5.51 1.48 9.61
N PHE A 45 4.46 1.13 10.35
CA PHE A 45 4.47 -0.01 11.28
C PHE A 45 4.62 -1.33 10.53
N LEU A 46 3.90 -1.48 9.41
CA LEU A 46 4.01 -2.66 8.56
C LEU A 46 5.43 -2.82 7.99
N ALA A 47 6.05 -1.74 7.50
CA ALA A 47 7.45 -1.76 7.06
C ALA A 47 8.39 -2.27 8.15
N HIS A 48 8.25 -1.73 9.37
CA HIS A 48 9.04 -2.16 10.52
C HIS A 48 8.84 -3.65 10.85
N GLU A 49 7.59 -4.10 10.91
CA GLU A 49 7.26 -5.50 11.24
C GLU A 49 7.81 -6.48 10.20
N MET A 50 7.70 -6.16 8.91
CA MET A 50 8.18 -7.01 7.83
C MET A 50 9.70 -7.21 7.93
N VAL A 51 10.45 -6.12 8.11
CA VAL A 51 11.91 -6.18 8.27
C VAL A 51 12.29 -6.89 9.56
N ARG A 52 11.60 -6.63 10.68
CA ARG A 52 11.82 -7.32 11.96
C ARG A 52 11.63 -8.83 11.85
N ARG A 53 10.71 -9.28 10.98
CA ARG A 53 10.43 -10.69 10.69
C ARG A 53 11.34 -11.28 9.62
N GLY A 54 12.30 -10.50 9.11
CA GLY A 54 13.32 -10.92 8.14
C GLY A 54 12.83 -11.03 6.70
N LEU A 55 11.76 -10.33 6.33
CA LEU A 55 11.38 -10.14 4.92
C LEU A 55 12.24 -9.06 4.28
N ARG A 56 12.40 -9.15 2.96
CA ARG A 56 13.07 -8.16 2.11
C ARG A 56 12.02 -7.47 1.24
N PRO A 57 11.29 -6.46 1.75
CA PRO A 57 10.30 -5.75 0.95
C PRO A 57 10.96 -4.84 -0.08
N LEU A 58 10.30 -4.65 -1.22
CA LEU A 58 10.47 -3.49 -2.07
C LEU A 58 9.35 -2.51 -1.74
N ALA A 59 9.68 -1.35 -1.15
CA ALA A 59 8.69 -0.32 -0.91
C ALA A 59 8.32 0.36 -2.23
N VAL A 60 7.03 0.57 -2.44
CA VAL A 60 6.49 1.21 -3.64
C VAL A 60 5.54 2.31 -3.23
N HIS A 61 5.76 3.50 -3.78
CA HIS A 61 4.94 4.68 -3.51
C HIS A 61 4.32 5.20 -4.80
N PHE A 62 3.02 5.49 -4.75
CA PHE A 62 2.33 6.27 -5.76
C PHE A 62 2.32 7.72 -5.31
N ASP A 63 3.15 8.55 -5.94
CA ASP A 63 3.16 9.98 -5.71
C ASP A 63 2.16 10.65 -6.66
N ASN A 64 1.00 10.94 -6.09
CA ASN A 64 -0.09 11.60 -6.77
C ASN A 64 0.08 13.13 -6.83
N THR A 65 1.24 13.65 -6.42
CA THR A 65 1.61 15.08 -6.36
C THR A 65 0.83 15.91 -5.33
N TRP A 66 -0.08 15.30 -4.57
CA TRP A 66 -0.86 15.91 -3.49
C TRP A 66 -0.34 15.52 -2.09
N ASN A 67 0.80 14.84 -2.05
CA ASN A 67 1.46 14.44 -0.82
C ASN A 67 1.77 15.63 0.08
N SER A 68 1.52 15.49 1.38
CA SER A 68 2.06 16.44 2.35
C SER A 68 3.58 16.25 2.48
N PRO A 69 4.35 17.34 2.69
CA PRO A 69 5.79 17.22 2.96
C PRO A 69 6.12 16.32 4.15
N ILE A 70 5.21 16.24 5.12
CA ILE A 70 5.34 15.38 6.31
C ILE A 70 5.26 13.91 5.91
N ALA A 71 4.27 13.53 5.10
CA ALA A 71 4.11 12.15 4.63
C ALA A 71 5.33 11.70 3.83
N THR A 72 5.79 12.54 2.89
CA THR A 72 7.01 12.27 2.12
C THR A 72 8.23 12.10 3.04
N ASN A 73 8.43 13.00 4.01
CA ASN A 73 9.53 12.90 4.95
C ASN A 73 9.46 11.62 5.80
N ASN A 74 8.26 11.20 6.22
CA ASN A 74 8.07 9.98 6.99
C ASN A 74 8.47 8.74 6.18
N ILE A 75 8.11 8.67 4.89
CA ILE A 75 8.50 7.57 4.00
C ILE A 75 10.02 7.42 4.00
N TYR A 76 10.76 8.49 3.68
CA TYR A 76 12.22 8.43 3.65
C TYR A 76 12.82 8.10 5.02
N THR A 77 12.34 8.75 6.09
CA THR A 77 12.86 8.53 7.44
C THR A 77 12.73 7.08 7.88
N VAL A 78 11.58 6.45 7.62
CA VAL A 78 11.33 5.06 8.03
C VAL A 78 12.12 4.09 7.16
N LEU A 79 12.07 4.25 5.84
CA LEU A 79 12.71 3.30 4.92
C LEU A 79 14.23 3.34 5.00
N ASP A 80 14.84 4.53 5.16
CA ASP A 80 16.29 4.69 5.31
C ASP A 80 16.80 3.99 6.59
N GLN A 81 16.05 4.05 7.69
CA GLN A 81 16.43 3.38 8.94
C GLN A 81 16.29 1.86 8.86
N LEU A 82 15.44 1.36 7.97
CA LEU A 82 15.17 -0.06 7.77
C LEU A 82 15.98 -0.66 6.61
N ASP A 83 16.74 0.15 5.88
CA ASP A 83 17.46 -0.23 4.64
C ASP A 83 16.53 -0.87 3.59
N VAL A 84 15.33 -0.29 3.43
CA VAL A 84 14.32 -0.76 2.48
C VAL A 84 14.35 0.11 1.22
N PRO A 85 14.56 -0.46 0.03
CA PRO A 85 14.55 0.32 -1.20
C PRO A 85 13.15 0.83 -1.54
N LEU A 86 13.10 2.02 -2.13
CA LEU A 86 11.89 2.71 -2.54
C LEU A 86 11.83 2.89 -4.06
N GLU A 87 10.75 2.43 -4.69
CA GLU A 87 10.36 2.84 -6.04
C GLU A 87 9.16 3.78 -5.97
N THR A 88 9.32 5.00 -6.50
CA THR A 88 8.23 5.98 -6.56
C THR A 88 7.76 6.15 -8.00
N TYR A 89 6.46 6.03 -8.22
CA TYR A 89 5.82 6.44 -9.47
C TYR A 89 5.19 7.82 -9.26
N VAL A 90 5.77 8.83 -9.90
CA VAL A 90 5.28 10.22 -9.83
C VAL A 90 4.35 10.48 -11.00
N MET A 91 3.11 10.89 -10.69
CA MET A 91 2.15 11.30 -11.71
C MET A 91 2.54 12.64 -12.36
N ASP A 92 2.10 12.85 -13.60
CA ASP A 92 2.03 14.19 -14.14
C ASP A 92 1.00 14.99 -13.33
N ASN A 93 1.43 16.11 -12.76
CA ASN A 93 0.61 16.88 -11.84
C ASN A 93 -0.61 17.50 -12.55
N HIS A 94 -0.46 17.90 -13.81
CA HIS A 94 -1.58 18.47 -14.58
C HIS A 94 -2.60 17.40 -14.92
N GLU A 95 -2.15 16.21 -15.32
CA GLU A 95 -3.05 15.07 -15.56
C GLU A 95 -3.81 14.67 -14.30
N TYR A 96 -3.12 14.59 -13.16
CA TYR A 96 -3.75 14.18 -11.90
C TYR A 96 -4.76 15.21 -11.38
N ASP A 97 -4.42 16.51 -11.48
CA ASP A 97 -5.31 17.61 -11.12
C ASP A 97 -6.58 17.61 -12.00
N ASP A 98 -6.45 17.32 -13.30
CA ASP A 98 -7.59 17.23 -14.22
C ASP A 98 -8.50 16.05 -13.88
N ILE A 99 -7.94 14.90 -13.47
CA ILE A 99 -8.75 13.76 -12.98
C ILE A 99 -9.52 14.15 -11.72
N TYR A 100 -8.87 14.74 -10.71
CA TYR A 100 -9.54 15.15 -9.48
C TYR A 100 -10.60 16.22 -9.73
N ARG A 101 -10.33 17.18 -10.64
CA ARG A 101 -11.34 18.14 -11.08
C ARG A 101 -12.57 17.46 -11.67
N ALA A 102 -12.39 16.49 -12.56
CA ALA A 102 -13.50 15.76 -13.17
C ALA A 102 -14.33 14.99 -12.11
N PHE A 103 -13.69 14.40 -11.11
CA PHE A 103 -14.36 13.75 -9.98
C PHE A 103 -15.19 14.75 -9.16
N ILE A 104 -14.61 15.90 -8.82
CA ILE A 104 -15.32 16.97 -8.09
C ILE A 104 -16.52 17.49 -8.90
N GLU A 105 -16.33 17.81 -10.18
CA GLU A 105 -17.37 18.38 -11.04
C GLU A 105 -18.51 17.40 -11.33
N SER A 106 -18.20 16.11 -11.44
CA SER A 106 -19.21 15.07 -11.67
C SER A 106 -20.07 14.76 -10.44
N GLY A 107 -19.63 15.15 -9.25
CA GLY A 107 -20.33 14.90 -7.98
C GLY A 107 -20.38 13.43 -7.58
N VAL A 108 -19.46 12.60 -8.11
CA VAL A 108 -19.29 11.22 -7.63
C VAL A 108 -18.86 11.23 -6.17
N ARG A 109 -19.36 10.26 -5.39
CA ARG A 109 -19.16 10.25 -3.93
C ARG A 109 -17.74 9.87 -3.51
N ASP A 110 -17.11 9.02 -4.30
CA ASP A 110 -15.80 8.46 -4.00
C ASP A 110 -14.71 9.31 -4.66
N ILE A 111 -14.32 10.39 -3.99
CA ILE A 111 -13.32 11.33 -4.49
C ILE A 111 -11.89 10.76 -4.45
N GLU A 112 -11.65 9.72 -3.64
CA GLU A 112 -10.34 9.09 -3.48
C GLU A 112 -10.12 7.91 -4.43
N ALA A 113 -11.17 7.43 -5.11
CA ALA A 113 -11.05 6.38 -6.13
C ALA A 113 -9.91 6.59 -7.15
N PRO A 114 -9.59 7.81 -7.62
CA PRO A 114 -8.40 8.05 -8.45
C PRO A 114 -7.10 7.58 -7.81
N THR A 115 -6.91 7.92 -6.54
CA THR A 115 -5.73 7.57 -5.76
C THR A 115 -5.67 6.07 -5.52
N ASP A 116 -6.76 5.45 -5.09
CA ASP A 116 -6.79 4.02 -4.77
C ASP A 116 -6.55 3.15 -6.00
N ILE A 117 -7.19 3.48 -7.13
CA ILE A 117 -6.99 2.77 -8.41
C ILE A 117 -5.55 2.98 -8.90
N GLY A 118 -5.04 4.21 -8.86
CA GLY A 118 -3.69 4.54 -9.28
C GLY A 118 -2.62 3.83 -8.43
N PHE A 119 -2.78 3.87 -7.11
CA PHE A 119 -1.90 3.23 -6.14
C PHE A 119 -1.82 1.73 -6.40
N MET A 120 -2.96 1.04 -6.40
CA MET A 120 -3.00 -0.39 -6.65
C MET A 120 -2.44 -0.76 -8.03
N GLY A 121 -2.74 0.05 -9.06
CA GLY A 121 -2.18 -0.12 -10.40
C GLY A 121 -0.64 -0.04 -10.43
N VAL A 122 -0.06 0.88 -9.67
CA VAL A 122 1.40 1.00 -9.52
C VAL A 122 2.00 -0.18 -8.77
N LEU A 123 1.35 -0.66 -7.70
CA LEU A 123 1.80 -1.85 -6.97
C LEU A 123 1.80 -3.08 -7.87
N TYR A 124 0.74 -3.29 -8.66
CA TYR A 124 0.68 -4.41 -9.62
C TYR A 124 1.75 -4.31 -10.70
N ARG A 125 2.01 -3.11 -11.25
CA ARG A 125 3.08 -2.90 -12.23
C ARG A 125 4.45 -3.20 -11.64
N ALA A 126 4.70 -2.82 -10.38
CA ALA A 126 5.94 -3.16 -9.69
C ALA A 126 6.07 -4.67 -9.42
N ALA A 127 4.99 -5.31 -8.97
CA ALA A 127 4.93 -6.75 -8.77
C ALA A 127 5.24 -7.52 -10.06
N GLU A 128 4.64 -7.13 -11.18
CA GLU A 128 4.90 -7.70 -12.51
C GLU A 128 6.36 -7.48 -12.95
N LYS A 129 6.86 -6.24 -12.86
CA LYS A 129 8.22 -5.85 -13.24
C LYS A 129 9.28 -6.67 -12.50
N HIS A 130 9.07 -6.95 -11.22
CA HIS A 130 10.02 -7.67 -10.37
C HIS A 130 9.72 -9.16 -10.20
N GLY A 131 8.64 -9.66 -10.82
CA GLY A 131 8.22 -11.06 -10.71
C GLY A 131 7.80 -11.48 -9.30
N ILE A 132 7.29 -10.53 -8.51
CA ILE A 132 6.88 -10.73 -7.11
C ILE A 132 5.39 -11.05 -7.05
N LYS A 133 5.01 -12.04 -6.26
CA LYS A 133 3.61 -12.52 -6.16
C LYS A 133 2.80 -11.83 -5.07
N HIS A 134 3.46 -11.29 -4.06
CA HIS A 134 2.82 -10.77 -2.86
C HIS A 134 2.89 -9.24 -2.84
N ILE A 135 1.73 -8.62 -2.68
CA ILE A 135 1.57 -7.20 -2.40
C ILE A 135 1.02 -7.09 -0.99
N VAL A 136 1.59 -6.20 -0.17
CA VAL A 136 1.17 -5.98 1.22
C VAL A 136 0.90 -4.49 1.44
N GLU A 137 -0.22 -4.21 2.09
CA GLU A 137 -0.72 -2.86 2.37
C GLU A 137 -1.07 -2.73 3.85
N GLY A 138 -0.79 -1.56 4.41
CA GLY A 138 -1.04 -1.27 5.82
C GLY A 138 -2.46 -0.72 6.01
N HIS A 139 -3.30 -1.47 6.72
CA HIS A 139 -4.63 -1.04 7.13
C HIS A 139 -4.89 -1.42 8.58
N SER A 140 -5.60 -0.56 9.31
CA SER A 140 -6.09 -0.86 10.66
C SER A 140 -7.61 -0.99 10.70
N PHE A 141 -8.11 -2.20 10.54
CA PHE A 141 -9.55 -2.48 10.63
C PHE A 141 -10.18 -2.20 12.01
N ARG A 142 -9.37 -1.97 13.06
CA ARG A 142 -9.85 -1.64 14.42
C ARG A 142 -9.97 -0.14 14.66
N THR A 143 -9.16 0.67 13.99
CA THR A 143 -9.12 2.13 14.23
C THR A 143 -9.53 2.94 13.01
N GLU A 144 -9.47 2.36 11.80
CA GLU A 144 -10.00 2.97 10.60
C GLU A 144 -11.53 2.91 10.59
N GLY A 145 -12.14 4.02 10.18
CA GLY A 145 -13.56 4.05 9.89
C GLY A 145 -13.83 3.43 8.53
N VAL A 146 -14.79 2.51 8.46
CA VAL A 146 -15.34 2.05 7.18
C VAL A 146 -16.51 2.93 6.77
N SER A 147 -16.56 3.27 5.48
CA SER A 147 -17.72 3.97 4.93
C SER A 147 -19.00 3.12 5.07
N PRO A 148 -20.18 3.72 5.26
CA PRO A 148 -21.43 2.98 5.26
C PRO A 148 -21.60 2.15 3.98
N LEU A 149 -22.11 0.93 4.13
CA LEU A 149 -22.37 0.05 2.99
C LEU A 149 -23.27 0.75 1.96
N GLY A 150 -22.85 0.70 0.69
CA GLY A 150 -23.56 1.32 -0.43
C GLY A 150 -23.34 2.82 -0.61
N TRP A 151 -22.47 3.46 0.19
CA TRP A 151 -22.14 4.89 0.01
C TRP A 151 -20.99 5.14 -0.95
N LEU A 152 -20.03 4.22 -1.01
CA LEU A 152 -18.91 4.27 -1.94
C LEU A 152 -19.13 3.27 -3.07
N TYR A 153 -18.75 3.68 -4.27
CA TYR A 153 -18.70 2.85 -5.46
C TYR A 153 -17.42 3.24 -6.20
N MET A 154 -16.53 2.26 -6.34
CA MET A 154 -15.28 2.37 -7.08
C MET A 154 -15.30 1.36 -8.23
N ASP A 155 -15.01 1.83 -9.45
CA ASP A 155 -14.91 1.00 -10.64
C ASP A 155 -13.70 1.49 -11.44
N GLY A 156 -12.84 0.56 -11.87
CA GLY A 156 -11.65 0.88 -12.66
C GLY A 156 -11.96 1.62 -13.96
N ARG A 157 -13.21 1.57 -14.46
CA ARG A 157 -13.67 2.31 -15.64
C ARG A 157 -13.83 3.80 -15.40
N TYR A 158 -13.74 4.29 -14.16
CA TYR A 158 -13.72 5.73 -13.89
C TYR A 158 -12.47 6.42 -14.44
N ILE A 159 -11.35 5.69 -14.54
CA ILE A 159 -10.09 6.22 -15.02
C ILE A 159 -9.75 5.46 -16.31
N ARG A 160 -9.58 6.18 -17.42
CA ARG A 160 -9.30 5.61 -18.74
C ARG A 160 -8.16 6.33 -19.41
#